data_AF-A0A535Q3R2-F1
#
_entry.id   AF-A0A535Q3R2-F1
#
_cell.length_a   1.000
_cell.length_b   1.000
_cell.length_c   1.000
_cell.angle_alpha   90.00
_cell.angle_beta   90.00
_cell.angle_gamma   90.00
#
_symmetry.space_group_name_H-M   'P 1'
#
loop_
_entity.id
_entity.type
_entity.pdbx_description
1 polymer ?
#
loop_
_entity_poly.entity_id
_entity_poly.type
_entity_poly.pdbx_seq_one_letter_code
_entity_poly.pdbx_strand_id
1 'polypeptide(L)'
;MDKVRERGALDRLVITSGDQVVRAIKEQFPAIRAGLSLGDELTGAPPWVKLRARLSEAFPHDRLERCKADFVAVHWQLADFNVLRYCRRHGLPAWVWTVDEEPALNRFIEDPRVTTVITNRPELALQIRKARS
;
A
#
# COMPACT_ATOMS: atom_id res chain seq x y z
N MET A 1 27.51 -6.46 -8.62
CA MET A 1 26.77 -7.62 -9.19
C MET A 1 25.31 -7.23 -9.29
N ASP A 2 24.87 -6.92 -10.51
CA ASP A 2 23.62 -6.24 -10.83
C ASP A 2 22.48 -7.25 -11.08
N LYS A 3 22.21 -8.11 -10.08
CA LYS A 3 21.37 -9.32 -10.23
C LYS A 3 19.93 -9.04 -10.69
N VAL A 4 19.42 -7.82 -10.48
CA VAL A 4 18.07 -7.43 -10.88
C VAL A 4 17.97 -7.15 -12.38
N ARG A 5 19.06 -6.72 -13.03
CA ARG A 5 19.08 -6.44 -14.48
C ARG A 5 19.11 -7.72 -15.34
N GLU A 6 19.72 -8.78 -14.85
CA GLU A 6 19.98 -9.99 -15.64
C GLU A 6 18.82 -10.99 -15.70
N ARG A 7 17.75 -10.85 -14.91
CA ARG A 7 16.72 -11.89 -14.75
C ARG A 7 15.30 -11.55 -15.24
N GLY A 8 15.11 -10.42 -15.91
CA GLY A 8 13.90 -10.15 -16.68
C GLY A 8 13.09 -8.96 -16.20
N ALA A 9 12.79 -8.08 -17.16
CA ALA A 9 11.72 -7.10 -17.18
C ALA A 9 11.58 -6.25 -15.90
N LEU A 10 12.43 -5.23 -15.75
CA LEU A 10 12.25 -4.16 -14.74
C LEU A 10 10.84 -3.53 -14.78
N ASP A 11 10.15 -3.62 -15.91
CA ASP A 11 8.76 -3.21 -16.12
C ASP A 11 7.73 -4.06 -15.33
N ARG A 12 8.11 -5.25 -14.86
CA ARG A 12 7.26 -6.15 -14.06
C ARG A 12 7.59 -6.13 -12.57
N LEU A 13 8.64 -5.42 -12.17
CA LEU A 13 9.05 -5.32 -10.76
C LEU A 13 8.31 -4.18 -10.07
N VAL A 14 7.69 -4.49 -8.93
CA VAL A 14 7.11 -3.51 -8.01
C VAL A 14 7.77 -3.63 -6.65
N ILE A 15 8.16 -2.50 -6.06
CA ILE A 15 8.79 -2.46 -4.74
C ILE A 15 7.91 -1.65 -3.77
N THR A 16 7.75 -2.15 -2.55
CA THR A 16 7.11 -1.42 -1.44
C THR A 16 8.08 -1.27 -0.28
N SER A 17 8.25 -0.07 0.25
CA SER A 17 9.15 0.19 1.38
C SER A 17 8.83 1.51 2.06
N GLY A 18 9.61 1.87 3.09
CA GLY A 18 9.55 3.18 3.74
C GLY A 18 10.12 4.30 2.87
N ASP A 19 9.91 5.54 3.32
CA ASP A 19 10.13 6.78 2.56
C ASP A 19 11.53 6.90 1.94
N GLN A 20 12.58 6.64 2.73
CA GLN A 20 13.97 6.80 2.28
C GLN A 20 14.35 5.80 1.19
N VAL A 21 13.88 4.56 1.32
CA VAL A 21 14.16 3.49 0.35
C VAL A 21 13.40 3.74 -0.94
N VAL A 22 12.12 4.12 -0.86
CA VAL A 22 11.33 4.49 -2.05
C VAL A 22 11.99 5.65 -2.78
N ARG A 23 12.40 6.70 -2.06
CA ARG A 23 13.12 7.83 -2.65
C ARG A 23 14.40 7.39 -3.38
N ALA A 24 15.24 6.59 -2.73
CA ALA A 24 16.48 6.10 -3.31
C ALA A 24 16.24 5.27 -4.59
N ILE A 25 15.19 4.42 -4.58
CA ILE A 25 14.79 3.65 -5.76
C ILE A 25 14.33 4.60 -6.88
N LYS A 26 13.49 5.60 -6.59
CA LYS A 26 12.99 6.52 -7.62
C LYS A 26 14.07 7.44 -8.17
N GLU A 27 15.10 7.75 -7.39
CA GLU A 27 16.27 8.52 -7.84
C GLU A 27 17.22 7.68 -8.72
N GLN A 28 17.47 6.42 -8.39
CA GLN A 28 18.43 5.56 -9.11
C GLN A 28 17.79 4.75 -10.26
N PHE A 29 16.52 4.37 -10.11
CA PHE A 29 15.77 3.48 -10.99
C PHE A 29 14.34 4.02 -11.22
N PRO A 30 14.17 5.20 -11.84
CA PRO A 30 12.86 5.86 -11.96
C PRO A 30 11.80 5.04 -12.72
N ALA A 31 12.22 4.08 -13.56
CA ALA A 31 11.33 3.18 -14.28
C ALA A 31 10.71 2.07 -13.40
N ILE A 32 11.31 1.75 -12.25
CA ILE A 32 10.74 0.77 -11.31
C ILE A 32 9.55 1.42 -10.60
N ARG A 33 8.42 0.72 -10.59
CA ARG A 33 7.25 1.14 -9.84
C ARG A 33 7.50 0.92 -8.34
N ALA A 34 7.45 1.97 -7.53
CA ALA A 34 7.69 1.89 -6.10
C ALA A 34 6.60 2.61 -5.28
N GLY A 35 6.19 1.99 -4.17
CA GLY A 35 5.12 2.51 -3.31
C GLY A 35 5.54 2.66 -1.86
N LEU A 36 5.00 3.69 -1.20
CA LEU A 36 5.23 3.92 0.23
C LEU A 36 4.40 2.95 1.05
N SER A 37 5.07 2.14 1.88
CA SER A 37 4.43 1.27 2.87
C SER A 37 4.10 2.05 4.14
N LEU A 38 2.84 1.99 4.57
CA LEU A 38 2.33 2.63 5.77
C LEU A 38 1.79 1.56 6.73
N GLY A 39 2.26 1.59 7.97
CA GLY A 39 1.77 0.70 9.03
C GLY A 39 2.70 -0.45 9.42
N ASP A 40 3.90 -0.55 8.83
CA ASP A 40 4.92 -1.54 9.22
C ASP A 40 5.28 -1.46 10.71
N GLU A 41 5.43 -0.24 11.24
CA GLU A 41 5.71 0.00 12.67
C GLU A 41 4.52 -0.32 13.58
N LEU A 42 3.30 -0.49 13.02
CA LEU A 42 2.06 -0.69 13.76
C LEU A 42 1.69 -2.17 13.90
N THR A 43 2.40 -3.05 13.21
CA THR A 43 2.29 -4.50 13.34
C THR A 43 2.74 -4.93 14.73
N GLY A 44 1.80 -5.34 15.58
CA GLY A 44 2.05 -5.68 17.00
C GLY A 44 2.05 -4.48 17.97
N ALA A 45 1.79 -3.27 17.49
CA ALA A 45 1.76 -2.09 18.35
C ALA A 45 0.52 -2.05 19.27
N PRO A 46 0.64 -1.55 20.51
CA PRO A 46 -0.48 -1.37 21.42
C PRO A 46 -1.62 -0.52 20.83
N PRO A 47 -2.89 -0.73 21.26
CA PRO A 47 -4.05 0.01 20.75
C PRO A 47 -3.91 1.54 20.84
N TRP A 48 -3.21 2.06 21.84
CA TRP A 48 -2.96 3.50 22.00
C TRP A 48 -1.96 4.05 20.98
N VAL A 49 -1.01 3.25 20.50
CA VAL A 49 -0.08 3.63 19.41
C VAL A 49 -0.85 3.68 18.10
N LYS A 50 -1.72 2.70 17.85
CA LYS A 50 -2.65 2.72 16.71
C LYS A 50 -3.56 3.93 16.79
N LEU A 51 -4.10 4.25 17.97
CA LEU A 51 -4.93 5.45 18.17
C LEU A 51 -4.14 6.75 17.98
N ARG A 52 -2.87 6.82 18.40
CA ARG A 52 -2.01 7.97 18.10
C ARG A 52 -1.74 8.11 16.61
N ALA A 53 -1.47 7.02 15.90
CA ALA A 53 -1.34 7.04 14.44
C ALA A 53 -2.63 7.48 13.73
N ARG A 54 -3.79 7.10 14.30
CA ARG A 54 -5.13 7.57 13.89
C ARG A 54 -5.38 9.06 14.17
N LEU A 55 -4.73 9.63 15.19
CA LEU A 55 -4.92 11.02 15.59
C LEU A 55 -3.85 11.96 15.01
N SER A 56 -2.69 11.43 14.62
CA SER A 56 -1.61 12.17 13.95
C SER A 56 -1.89 12.40 12.45
N GLU A 57 -3.17 12.38 12.05
CA GLU A 57 -3.69 12.55 10.67
C GLU A 57 -3.48 13.96 10.08
N ALA A 58 -2.31 14.56 10.29
CA ALA A 58 -1.71 15.35 9.22
C ALA A 58 -1.18 14.34 8.21
N PHE A 59 -2.07 13.81 7.36
CA PHE A 59 -1.70 12.89 6.29
C PHE A 59 -0.52 13.52 5.54
N PRO A 60 0.66 12.90 5.50
CA PRO A 60 1.87 13.65 5.19
C PRO A 60 2.00 13.75 3.69
N HIS A 61 1.25 14.69 3.10
CA HIS A 61 1.43 15.14 1.73
C HIS A 61 2.92 15.34 1.44
N ASP A 62 3.62 16.02 2.34
CA ASP A 62 5.07 16.16 2.36
C ASP A 62 5.84 14.84 2.24
N ARG A 63 5.44 13.77 2.93
CA ARG A 63 6.17 12.49 2.88
C ARG A 63 6.01 11.81 1.53
N LEU A 64 4.78 11.77 1.00
CA LEU A 64 4.51 11.18 -0.30
C LEU A 64 5.15 11.96 -1.45
N GLU A 65 5.10 13.30 -1.39
CA GLU A 65 5.78 14.15 -2.37
C GLU A 65 7.30 14.00 -2.30
N ARG A 66 7.88 13.97 -1.10
CA ARG A 66 9.34 13.83 -0.92
C ARG A 66 9.88 12.49 -1.39
N CYS A 67 9.13 11.41 -1.26
CA CYS A 67 9.58 10.08 -1.67
C CYS A 67 9.27 9.74 -3.13
N LYS A 68 8.44 10.55 -3.83
CA LYS A 68 8.05 10.35 -5.23
C LYS A 68 7.39 8.98 -5.48
N ALA A 69 6.64 8.48 -4.50
CA ALA A 69 5.98 7.18 -4.60
C ALA A 69 4.93 7.16 -5.72
N ASP A 70 4.87 6.05 -6.47
CA ASP A 70 3.89 5.85 -7.55
C ASP A 70 2.54 5.35 -7.01
N PHE A 71 2.49 4.86 -5.77
CA PHE A 71 1.29 4.37 -5.08
C PHE A 71 1.51 4.31 -3.56
N VAL A 72 0.44 4.07 -2.81
CA VAL A 72 0.48 3.87 -1.35
C VAL A 72 0.09 2.44 -1.02
N ALA A 73 0.89 1.75 -0.22
CA ALA A 73 0.57 0.44 0.35
C ALA A 73 0.30 0.60 1.85
N VAL A 74 -0.93 0.42 2.31
CA VAL A 74 -1.33 0.69 3.69
C VAL A 74 -1.82 -0.55 4.41
N HIS A 75 -1.47 -0.68 5.68
CA HIS A 75 -2.02 -1.71 6.54
C HIS A 75 -3.55 -1.57 6.62
N TRP A 76 -4.31 -2.67 6.51
CA TRP A 76 -5.77 -2.66 6.37
C TRP A 76 -6.50 -1.97 7.52
N GLN A 77 -6.00 -2.15 8.74
CA GLN A 77 -6.54 -1.46 9.91
C GLN A 77 -6.41 0.06 9.83
N LEU A 78 -5.53 0.58 8.96
CA LEU A 78 -5.26 1.99 8.77
C LEU A 78 -5.86 2.59 7.50
N ALA A 79 -6.31 1.77 6.56
CA ALA A 79 -6.82 2.22 5.27
C ALA A 79 -7.98 3.24 5.39
N ASP A 80 -8.71 3.21 6.50
CA ASP A 80 -9.85 4.10 6.75
C ASP A 80 -9.48 5.49 7.28
N PHE A 81 -8.25 5.67 7.76
CA PHE A 81 -7.75 6.89 8.41
C PHE A 81 -7.37 7.96 7.40
N ASN A 82 -8.32 8.29 6.53
CA ASN A 82 -8.19 9.24 5.43
C ASN A 82 -7.19 8.84 4.32
N VAL A 83 -6.46 7.72 4.44
CA VAL A 83 -5.51 7.22 3.43
C VAL A 83 -6.19 6.99 2.08
N LEU A 84 -7.24 6.16 2.04
CA LEU A 84 -7.93 5.85 0.78
C LEU A 84 -8.60 7.08 0.16
N ARG A 85 -9.08 8.00 1.00
CA ARG A 85 -9.69 9.26 0.54
C ARG A 85 -8.63 10.18 -0.06
N TYR A 86 -7.49 10.31 0.59
CA TYR A 86 -6.34 11.05 0.08
C TYR A 86 -5.87 10.49 -1.25
N CYS A 87 -5.63 9.17 -1.32
CA CYS A 87 -5.17 8.51 -2.53
C CYS A 87 -6.11 8.79 -3.71
N ARG A 88 -7.43 8.62 -3.51
CA ARG A 88 -8.44 8.97 -4.52
C ARG A 88 -8.39 10.45 -4.92
N ARG A 89 -8.27 11.37 -3.96
CA ARG A 89 -8.24 12.82 -4.23
C ARG A 89 -7.02 13.22 -5.07
N HIS A 90 -5.90 12.53 -4.89
CA HIS A 90 -4.63 12.81 -5.56
C HIS A 90 -4.34 11.88 -6.75
N GLY A 91 -5.29 11.02 -7.15
CA GLY A 91 -5.11 10.08 -8.25
C GLY A 91 -4.04 9.01 -8.00
N LEU A 92 -3.70 8.73 -6.74
CA LEU A 92 -2.73 7.71 -6.36
C LEU A 92 -3.41 6.35 -6.21
N PRO A 93 -2.89 5.27 -6.80
CA PRO A 93 -3.35 3.92 -6.52
C PRO A 93 -3.13 3.57 -5.04
N ALA A 94 -4.12 2.92 -4.43
CA ALA A 94 -4.03 2.47 -3.04
C ALA A 94 -4.05 0.95 -2.96
N TRP A 95 -3.05 0.40 -2.30
CA TRP A 95 -2.88 -1.02 -2.05
C TRP A 95 -3.10 -1.27 -0.56
N VAL A 96 -3.79 -2.35 -0.21
CA VAL A 96 -4.11 -2.66 1.18
C VAL A 96 -3.52 -4.01 1.56
N TRP A 97 -2.81 -4.07 2.69
CA TRP A 97 -2.10 -5.27 3.17
C TRP A 97 -2.24 -5.44 4.70
N THR A 98 -1.95 -6.58 5.31
CA THR A 98 -2.32 -7.90 4.79
C THR A 98 -3.75 -8.18 5.22
N VAL A 99 -4.68 -8.32 4.27
CA VAL A 99 -6.11 -8.46 4.56
C VAL A 99 -6.47 -9.95 4.60
N ASP A 100 -6.65 -10.51 5.80
CA ASP A 100 -6.94 -11.96 5.95
C ASP A 100 -8.36 -12.24 6.48
N GLU A 101 -9.01 -11.24 7.07
CA GLU A 101 -10.37 -11.36 7.59
C GLU A 101 -11.39 -11.26 6.45
N GLU A 102 -12.33 -12.22 6.36
CA GLU A 102 -13.34 -12.26 5.30
C GLU A 102 -14.22 -10.99 5.23
N PRO A 103 -14.69 -10.39 6.36
CA PRO A 103 -15.41 -9.11 6.29
C PRO A 103 -14.55 -7.98 5.73
N ALA A 104 -13.27 -7.93 6.07
CA ALA A 104 -12.33 -6.94 5.55
C ALA A 104 -12.02 -7.16 4.06
N LEU A 105 -11.87 -8.42 3.63
CA LEU A 105 -11.72 -8.77 2.21
C LEU A 105 -12.93 -8.31 1.40
N ASN A 106 -14.15 -8.64 1.85
CA ASN A 106 -15.38 -8.20 1.19
C ASN A 106 -15.40 -6.68 1.01
N ARG A 107 -15.16 -5.96 2.11
CA ARG A 107 -15.13 -4.51 2.10
C ARG A 107 -14.09 -3.93 1.13
N PHE A 108 -12.83 -4.37 1.21
CA PHE A 108 -11.75 -3.76 0.42
C PHE A 108 -11.75 -4.19 -1.05
N ILE A 109 -12.32 -5.36 -1.37
CA ILE A 109 -12.55 -5.76 -2.77
C ILE A 109 -13.67 -4.94 -3.40
N GLU A 110 -14.70 -4.56 -2.63
CA GLU A 110 -15.79 -3.69 -3.11
C GLU A 110 -15.41 -2.21 -3.22
N ASP A 111 -14.42 -1.76 -2.44
CA ASP A 111 -14.10 -0.34 -2.35
C ASP A 111 -13.37 0.16 -3.63
N PRO A 112 -13.98 1.04 -4.45
CA PRO A 112 -13.38 1.52 -5.70
C PRO A 112 -12.12 2.38 -5.47
N ARG A 113 -11.83 2.77 -4.23
CA ARG A 113 -10.57 3.46 -3.87
C ARG A 113 -9.39 2.50 -3.78
N VAL A 114 -9.63 1.20 -3.62
CA VAL A 114 -8.60 0.18 -3.48
C VAL A 114 -8.29 -0.41 -4.85
N THR A 115 -7.04 -0.31 -5.27
CA THR A 115 -6.56 -0.87 -6.54
C THR A 115 -6.03 -2.29 -6.39
N THR A 116 -5.48 -2.62 -5.22
CA THR A 116 -4.88 -3.94 -4.95
C THR A 116 -5.12 -4.36 -3.50
N VAL A 117 -5.47 -5.63 -3.31
CA VAL A 117 -5.50 -6.29 -1.99
C VAL A 117 -4.37 -7.30 -1.92
N ILE A 118 -3.57 -7.23 -0.86
CA ILE A 118 -2.52 -8.19 -0.51
C ILE A 118 -3.04 -9.03 0.65
N THR A 119 -3.03 -10.36 0.49
CA THR A 119 -3.67 -11.30 1.43
C THR A 119 -2.88 -12.60 1.49
N ASN A 120 -2.93 -13.27 2.64
CA ASN A 120 -2.49 -14.66 2.80
C ASN A 120 -3.57 -15.67 2.38
N ARG A 121 -4.77 -15.21 1.98
CA ARG A 121 -5.91 -16.04 1.55
C ARG A 121 -6.33 -15.73 0.11
N PRO A 122 -5.44 -15.94 -0.88
CA PRO A 122 -5.72 -15.54 -2.26
C PRO A 122 -6.92 -16.28 -2.87
N GLU A 123 -7.16 -17.54 -2.51
CA GLU A 123 -8.30 -18.32 -3.00
C GLU A 123 -9.63 -17.69 -2.57
N LEU A 124 -9.73 -17.29 -1.30
CA LEU A 124 -10.91 -16.61 -0.76
C LEU A 124 -11.12 -15.24 -1.44
N ALA A 125 -10.06 -14.45 -1.59
CA ALA A 125 -10.15 -13.15 -2.27
C ALA A 125 -10.61 -13.30 -3.74
N LEU A 126 -10.14 -14.32 -4.44
CA LEU A 126 -10.57 -14.61 -5.82
C LEU A 126 -12.03 -15.06 -5.88
N GLN A 127 -12.51 -15.85 -4.92
CA GLN A 127 -13.92 -16.25 -4.83
C GLN A 127 -14.82 -15.03 -4.62
N ILE A 128 -14.48 -14.17 -3.65
CA ILE A 128 -15.22 -12.93 -3.36
C ILE A 128 -15.27 -12.03 -4.60
N ARG A 129 -14.15 -11.86 -5.32
CA ARG A 129 -14.10 -11.03 -6.53
C ARG A 129 -14.98 -11.58 -7.66
N LYS A 130 -14.95 -12.90 -7.88
CA LYS A 130 -15.75 -13.57 -8.92
C LYS A 130 -17.25 -13.47 -8.66
N ALA A 131 -17.68 -13.53 -7.40
CA ALA A 131 -19.09 -13.41 -7.04
C ALA A 131 -19.69 -12.01 -7.35
N ARG A 132 -18.86 -11.07 -7.82
CA ARG A 132 -19.20 -9.65 -8.00
C ARG A 132 -18.88 -9.11 -9.40
N SER A 133 -18.27 -9.93 -10.25
CA SER A 133 -17.97 -9.61 -11.66
C SER A 133 -19.11 -10.10 -12.55
#